data_AF-A0A2G6FFM1-F1
#
_entry.id   AF-A0A2G6FFM1-F1
#
_cell.length_a   1.000
_cell.length_b   1.000
_cell.length_c   1.000
_cell.angle_alpha   90.00
_cell.angle_beta   90.00
_cell.angle_gamma   90.00
#
_symmetry.space_group_name_H-M   'P 1'
#
loop_
_entity.id
_entity.type
_entity.pdbx_description
1 polymer ?
#
loop_
_entity_poly.entity_id
_entity_poly.type
_entity_poly.pdbx_seq_one_letter_code
_entity_poly.pdbx_strand_id
1 'polypeptide(L)'
;PSHLVMPAIHMFKEEVAELFSKDAGRTLAPEIKPLVDYARERLRDEYFNADIGLTGANFLVANTGGIGLVTNEGNARLCATLPKVHVVFAGIHKLVRNMEDAIKITRILPKNATGQIITSYITWIRGAVPCNGEQKEQHIVLIDGGRSTLYESEVCSDALRCIQCGACANVCPVYQTVGGHVFGSIYISAIGVILTAYYEGLDKAKDLVQACIGCRSCSAVCPSNIDLEEIILHLRNEVTDKYGMGTVKNVAFKAIMKNRDLFHTMVKAASKLQGPVTQKRQGNDRKIIRHLPMHFMDRDLTQWRDLPAIAPKSFRDEFKTLEQKVENPKYKVGFFVGCGGDFVYPEVGVKMIKVLNALDVEVVFPRGQNCCGIPALYSGDTDTGIEMAKQSVEAFSEVEVDYVLA
;
A
#
# COMPACT_ATOMS: atom_id res chain seq x y z
N PRO A 1 7.65 8.13 14.59
CA PRO A 1 6.62 9.18 14.38
C PRO A 1 5.32 8.51 13.92
N SER A 2 4.14 9.00 14.30
CA SER A 2 2.89 8.36 13.86
C SER A 2 2.54 8.67 12.41
N HIS A 3 2.83 9.89 11.91
CA HIS A 3 2.66 10.30 10.52
C HIS A 3 3.87 11.09 10.01
N LEU A 4 4.17 11.04 8.71
CA LEU A 4 5.35 11.69 8.11
C LEU A 4 5.33 13.22 8.23
N VAL A 5 4.18 13.84 7.97
CA VAL A 5 4.04 15.30 8.03
C VAL A 5 3.35 15.81 9.29
N MET A 6 2.86 14.91 10.14
CA MET A 6 2.19 15.24 11.40
C MET A 6 2.57 14.22 12.49
N PRO A 7 3.83 14.24 12.99
CA PRO A 7 4.39 13.17 13.82
C PRO A 7 3.60 12.78 15.06
N ALA A 8 2.84 13.72 15.63
CA ALA A 8 2.04 13.55 16.84
C ALA A 8 0.52 13.61 16.56
N ILE A 9 0.06 13.29 15.34
CA ILE A 9 -1.38 13.36 14.98
C ILE A 9 -2.28 12.43 15.82
N HIS A 10 -1.68 11.46 16.51
CA HIS A 10 -2.38 10.51 17.38
C HIS A 10 -2.62 11.06 18.80
N MET A 11 -2.04 12.21 19.17
CA MET A 11 -2.17 12.78 20.50
C MET A 11 -3.32 13.79 20.56
N PHE A 12 -4.10 13.72 21.64
CA PHE A 12 -5.11 14.73 21.97
C PHE A 12 -4.44 15.96 22.59
N LYS A 13 -5.10 17.12 22.48
CA LYS A 13 -4.60 18.40 23.01
C LYS A 13 -4.43 18.38 24.53
N GLU A 14 -5.24 17.59 25.23
CA GLU A 14 -5.17 17.36 26.68
C GLU A 14 -3.88 16.62 27.07
N GLU A 15 -3.51 15.58 26.31
CA GLU A 15 -2.26 14.83 26.53
C GLU A 15 -1.04 15.70 26.24
N VAL A 16 -1.11 16.54 25.20
CA VAL A 16 -0.07 17.53 24.90
C VAL A 16 0.05 18.56 26.01
N ALA A 17 -1.08 19.04 26.56
CA ALA A 17 -1.08 19.98 27.68
C ALA A 17 -0.49 19.38 28.95
N GLU A 18 -0.80 18.12 29.26
CA GLU A 18 -0.20 17.42 30.40
C GLU A 18 1.33 17.31 30.23
N LEU A 19 1.78 16.91 29.04
CA LEU A 19 3.21 16.80 28.72
C LEU A 19 3.92 18.15 28.84
N PHE A 20 3.36 19.21 28.26
CA PHE A 20 3.95 20.55 28.33
C PHE A 20 3.88 21.13 29.73
N SER A 21 2.84 20.82 30.51
CA SER A 21 2.75 21.27 31.91
C SER A 21 3.86 20.68 32.78
N LYS A 22 4.21 19.42 32.51
CA LYS A 22 5.32 18.74 33.18
C LYS A 22 6.67 19.37 32.84
N ASP A 23 6.91 19.71 31.57
CA ASP A 23 8.14 20.42 31.15
C ASP A 23 8.20 21.86 31.70
N ALA A 24 7.06 22.55 31.73
CA ALA A 24 6.96 23.94 32.18
C ALA A 24 7.05 24.10 33.71
N GLY A 25 6.85 23.02 34.47
CA GLY A 25 6.68 23.07 35.92
C GLY A 25 5.41 23.82 36.38
N ARG A 26 4.45 24.05 35.47
CA ARG A 26 3.18 24.75 35.74
C ARG A 26 2.07 24.20 34.85
N THR A 27 0.83 24.27 35.31
CA THR A 27 -0.32 23.83 34.52
C THR A 27 -0.54 24.75 33.31
N LEU A 28 -0.60 24.14 32.13
CA LEU A 28 -0.99 24.78 30.87
C LEU A 28 -2.39 24.32 30.47
N ALA A 29 -3.20 25.24 29.97
CA ALA A 29 -4.54 24.91 29.50
C ALA A 29 -4.47 24.05 28.22
N PRO A 30 -5.40 23.09 28.02
CA PRO A 30 -5.53 22.30 26.80
C PRO A 30 -6.16 23.10 25.66
N GLU A 31 -5.56 24.25 25.35
CA GLU A 31 -5.92 25.16 24.28
C GLU A 31 -4.74 25.34 23.32
N ILE A 32 -5.02 25.38 22.03
CA ILE A 32 -3.97 25.37 20.98
C ILE A 32 -3.02 26.55 21.15
N LYS A 33 -3.54 27.76 21.35
CA LYS A 33 -2.71 28.98 21.39
C LYS A 33 -1.71 28.97 22.57
N PRO A 34 -2.12 28.76 23.84
CA PRO A 34 -1.19 28.66 24.96
C PRO A 34 -0.09 27.60 24.78
N LEU A 35 -0.45 26.43 24.23
CA LEU A 35 0.51 25.34 24.01
C LEU A 35 1.54 25.72 22.93
N VAL A 36 1.10 26.32 21.83
CA VAL A 36 1.99 26.79 20.76
C VAL A 36 2.88 27.94 21.23
N ASP A 37 2.34 28.89 22.00
CA ASP A 37 3.10 30.02 22.54
C ASP A 37 4.20 29.51 23.49
N TYR A 38 3.87 28.56 24.37
CA TYR A 38 4.85 27.92 25.26
C TYR A 38 5.95 27.19 24.48
N ALA A 39 5.58 26.35 23.50
CA ALA A 39 6.56 25.66 22.67
C ALA A 39 7.48 26.64 21.94
N ARG A 40 6.94 27.77 21.46
CA ARG A 40 7.70 28.81 20.78
C ARG A 40 8.69 29.50 21.71
N GLU A 41 8.28 29.87 22.92
CA GLU A 41 9.15 30.47 23.92
C GLU A 41 10.27 29.50 24.31
N ARG A 42 9.91 28.27 24.66
CA ARG A 42 10.84 27.22 25.10
C ARG A 42 11.88 26.86 24.04
N LEU A 43 11.49 26.78 22.77
CA LEU A 43 12.38 26.38 21.67
C LEU A 43 13.21 27.56 21.10
N ARG A 44 12.78 28.81 21.29
CA ARG A 44 13.51 29.98 20.77
C ARG A 44 14.92 30.04 21.32
N ASP A 45 15.08 29.85 22.62
CA ASP A 45 16.39 29.92 23.26
C ASP A 45 17.33 28.83 22.73
N GLU A 46 16.81 27.65 22.40
CA GLU A 46 17.61 26.60 21.77
C GLU A 46 18.08 27.00 20.37
N TYR A 47 17.22 27.61 19.55
CA TYR A 47 17.60 28.06 18.22
C TYR A 47 18.64 29.20 18.23
N PHE A 48 18.54 30.15 19.17
CA PHE A 48 19.46 31.29 19.25
C PHE A 48 20.83 30.92 19.82
N ASN A 49 20.88 29.94 20.72
CA ASN A 49 22.12 29.50 21.36
C ASN A 49 22.81 28.34 20.64
N ALA A 50 22.19 27.74 19.62
CA ALA A 50 22.77 26.62 18.90
C ALA A 50 23.98 27.04 18.04
N ASP A 51 25.10 26.33 18.21
CA ASP A 51 26.31 26.50 17.37
C ASP A 51 26.13 25.91 15.96
N ILE A 52 25.39 24.79 15.87
CA ILE A 52 25.20 24.01 14.66
C ILE A 52 23.71 23.79 14.40
N GLY A 53 23.28 24.10 13.18
CA GLY A 53 21.94 23.81 12.69
C GLY A 53 21.93 22.59 11.79
N LEU A 54 21.04 21.63 12.08
CA LEU A 54 20.85 20.43 11.25
C LEU A 54 19.52 20.52 10.50
N THR A 55 19.56 20.27 9.19
CA THR A 55 18.35 20.18 8.38
C THR A 55 18.38 18.99 7.44
N GLY A 56 17.19 18.59 6.97
CA GLY A 56 17.05 17.74 5.79
C GLY A 56 16.99 18.55 4.51
N ALA A 57 16.57 17.93 3.41
CA ALA A 57 16.13 18.65 2.21
C ALA A 57 14.96 17.92 1.54
N ASN A 58 13.96 18.65 1.08
CA ASN A 58 12.89 18.08 0.26
C ASN A 58 13.40 17.80 -1.17
N PHE A 59 14.34 18.61 -1.65
CA PHE A 59 15.06 18.44 -2.91
C PHE A 59 16.37 19.24 -2.90
N LEU A 60 17.34 18.80 -3.70
CA LEU A 60 18.63 19.44 -3.96
C LEU A 60 18.72 19.77 -5.46
N VAL A 61 19.08 20.99 -5.83
CA VAL A 61 19.06 21.46 -7.22
C VAL A 61 20.47 21.43 -7.81
N ALA A 62 20.77 20.43 -8.63
CA ALA A 62 22.11 20.12 -9.11
C ALA A 62 22.79 21.28 -9.84
N ASN A 63 22.07 21.96 -10.74
CA ASN A 63 22.68 23.03 -11.56
C ASN A 63 22.94 24.34 -10.81
N THR A 64 22.35 24.54 -9.62
CA THR A 64 22.54 25.76 -8.82
C THR A 64 23.28 25.51 -7.51
N GLY A 65 23.38 24.25 -7.07
CA GLY A 65 23.82 23.88 -5.73
C GLY A 65 22.84 24.31 -4.64
N GLY A 66 21.57 24.57 -4.99
CA GLY A 66 20.55 25.03 -4.06
C GLY A 66 19.89 23.88 -3.31
N ILE A 67 19.41 24.15 -2.10
CA ILE A 67 18.59 23.24 -1.30
C ILE A 67 17.19 23.83 -1.13
N GLY A 68 16.17 22.97 -1.07
CA GLY A 68 14.80 23.37 -0.80
C GLY A 68 14.20 22.70 0.42
N LEU A 69 13.53 23.51 1.23
CA LEU A 69 12.82 23.11 2.45
C LEU A 69 11.35 23.49 2.32
N VAL A 70 10.46 22.57 2.69
CA VAL A 70 9.01 22.73 2.65
C VAL A 70 8.49 22.44 4.06
N THR A 71 8.01 23.46 4.78
CA THR A 71 7.62 23.35 6.21
C THR A 71 6.42 24.22 6.56
N ASN A 72 5.61 23.79 7.54
CA ASN A 72 4.47 24.59 8.01
C ASN A 72 4.84 25.49 9.20
N GLU A 73 5.86 25.12 9.99
CA GLU A 73 6.16 25.68 11.30
C GLU A 73 7.31 26.71 11.28
N GLY A 74 8.08 26.76 10.18
CA GLY A 74 9.18 27.70 9.97
C GLY A 74 10.45 27.41 10.77
N ASN A 75 10.42 26.41 11.66
CA ASN A 75 11.56 25.96 12.46
C ASN A 75 12.79 25.58 11.62
N ALA A 76 12.62 24.94 10.46
CA ALA A 76 13.74 24.58 9.60
C ALA A 76 14.52 25.81 9.10
N ARG A 77 13.83 26.95 8.91
CA ARG A 77 14.52 28.21 8.57
C ARG A 77 15.38 28.69 9.74
N LEU A 78 14.87 28.63 10.98
CA LEU A 78 15.64 29.00 12.16
C LEU A 78 16.90 28.13 12.29
N CYS A 79 16.76 26.80 12.14
CA CYS A 79 17.90 25.87 12.10
C CYS A 79 18.89 26.22 10.98
N ALA A 80 18.41 26.58 9.79
CA ALA A 80 19.27 26.82 8.64
C ALA A 80 19.96 28.20 8.68
N THR A 81 19.40 29.20 9.36
CA THR A 81 19.89 30.60 9.31
C THR A 81 20.60 31.08 10.57
N LEU A 82 20.13 30.72 11.76
CA LEU A 82 20.65 31.29 13.02
C LEU A 82 22.00 30.72 13.49
N PRO A 83 22.25 29.40 13.42
CA PRO A 83 23.54 28.84 13.86
C PRO A 83 24.68 29.22 12.92
N LYS A 84 25.93 29.28 13.40
CA LYS A 84 27.11 29.63 12.58
C LYS A 84 27.48 28.54 11.57
N VAL A 85 27.14 27.29 11.87
CA VAL A 85 27.34 26.14 11.00
C VAL A 85 25.99 25.55 10.59
N HIS A 86 25.81 25.23 9.31
CA HIS A 86 24.62 24.55 8.81
C HIS A 86 24.99 23.24 8.11
N VAL A 87 24.48 22.12 8.61
CA VAL A 87 24.68 20.79 8.02
C VAL A 87 23.36 20.29 7.43
N VAL A 88 23.38 19.98 6.14
CA VAL A 88 22.25 19.44 5.40
C VAL A 88 22.45 17.94 5.20
N PHE A 89 21.51 17.13 5.67
CA PHE A 89 21.47 15.69 5.40
C PHE A 89 20.42 15.39 4.34
N ALA A 90 20.82 14.85 3.21
CA ALA A 90 19.90 14.55 2.13
C ALA A 90 20.30 13.27 1.42
N GLY A 91 19.31 12.40 1.17
CA GLY A 91 19.55 11.21 0.37
C GLY A 91 19.81 11.56 -1.09
N ILE A 92 20.70 10.85 -1.78
CA ILE A 92 21.09 11.14 -3.18
C ILE A 92 19.90 11.25 -4.15
N HIS A 93 18.84 10.46 -3.92
CA HIS A 93 17.57 10.50 -4.66
C HIS A 93 16.80 11.84 -4.60
N LYS A 94 17.18 12.76 -3.71
CA LYS A 94 16.57 14.11 -3.61
C LYS A 94 17.14 15.09 -4.64
N LEU A 95 18.19 14.70 -5.38
CA LEU A 95 18.76 15.52 -6.44
C LEU A 95 17.79 15.66 -7.61
N VAL A 96 17.52 16.91 -7.98
CA VAL A 96 16.80 17.28 -9.19
C VAL A 96 17.73 18.08 -10.10
N ARG A 97 17.46 18.04 -11.40
CA ARG A 97 18.34 18.64 -12.42
C ARG A 97 18.39 20.16 -12.29
N ASN A 98 17.23 20.78 -12.12
CA ASN A 98 17.06 22.23 -12.19
C ASN A 98 15.88 22.73 -11.35
N MET A 99 15.71 24.05 -11.31
CA MET A 99 14.64 24.72 -10.56
C MET A 99 13.24 24.37 -11.06
N GLU A 100 13.07 24.06 -12.35
CA GLU A 100 11.76 23.71 -12.90
C GLU A 100 11.25 22.39 -12.32
N ASP A 101 12.13 21.38 -12.22
CA ASP A 101 11.82 20.10 -11.58
C ASP A 101 11.52 20.29 -10.09
N ALA A 102 12.28 21.16 -9.39
CA ALA A 102 12.01 21.51 -8.00
C ALA A 102 10.64 22.19 -7.82
N ILE A 103 10.24 23.09 -8.72
CA ILE A 103 8.94 23.76 -8.71
C ILE A 103 7.79 22.76 -8.94
N LYS A 104 7.99 21.72 -9.76
CA LYS A 104 6.99 20.66 -9.92
C LYS A 104 6.75 19.94 -8.58
N ILE A 105 7.81 19.63 -7.83
CA ILE A 105 7.70 19.02 -6.50
C ILE A 105 6.97 19.96 -5.53
N THR A 106 7.32 21.25 -5.47
CA THR A 106 6.67 22.19 -4.55
C THR A 106 5.20 22.45 -4.85
N ARG A 107 4.78 22.32 -6.11
CA ARG A 107 3.37 22.45 -6.51
C ARG A 107 2.52 21.23 -6.12
N ILE A 108 3.14 20.06 -6.02
CA ILE A 108 2.46 18.78 -5.83
C ILE A 108 2.49 18.34 -4.37
N LEU A 109 3.63 18.51 -3.69
CA LEU A 109 3.85 18.00 -2.33
C LEU A 109 2.80 18.53 -1.34
N PRO A 110 2.56 19.85 -1.18
CA PRO A 110 1.65 20.36 -0.16
C PRO A 110 0.20 19.92 -0.38
N LYS A 111 -0.23 19.84 -1.65
CA LYS A 111 -1.60 19.42 -2.01
C LYS A 111 -1.88 17.99 -1.56
N ASN A 112 -0.89 17.12 -1.72
CA ASN A 112 -1.00 15.70 -1.37
C ASN A 112 -0.74 15.44 0.12
N ALA A 113 0.05 16.30 0.77
CA ALA A 113 0.39 16.15 2.19
C ALA A 113 -0.66 16.73 3.13
N THR A 114 -1.03 17.99 2.94
CA THR A 114 -1.86 18.77 3.87
C THR A 114 -3.10 19.37 3.20
N GLY A 115 -3.32 19.11 1.91
CA GLY A 115 -4.43 19.71 1.14
C GLY A 115 -4.23 21.19 0.80
N GLN A 116 -3.04 21.75 1.09
CA GLN A 116 -2.74 23.15 0.85
C GLN A 116 -2.31 23.39 -0.60
N ILE A 117 -2.67 24.54 -1.18
CA ILE A 117 -2.19 24.96 -2.51
C ILE A 117 -0.66 25.11 -2.49
N ILE A 118 -0.14 25.68 -1.40
CA ILE A 118 1.26 25.87 -1.07
C ILE A 118 1.40 25.86 0.46
N THR A 119 2.51 25.36 0.98
CA THR A 119 2.76 25.38 2.43
C THR A 119 3.07 26.80 2.94
N SER A 120 3.02 27.01 4.26
CA SER A 120 3.34 28.28 4.91
C SER A 120 4.75 28.78 4.57
N TYR A 121 5.74 27.88 4.46
CA TYR A 121 7.12 28.24 4.17
C TYR A 121 7.75 27.32 3.13
N ILE A 122 8.19 27.92 2.02
CA ILE A 122 9.11 27.29 1.07
C ILE A 122 10.41 28.08 1.10
N THR A 123 11.45 27.48 1.65
CA THR A 123 12.75 28.13 1.81
C THR A 123 13.72 27.55 0.78
N TRP A 124 14.35 28.44 0.02
CA TRP A 124 15.40 28.12 -0.94
C TRP A 124 16.71 28.70 -0.43
N ILE A 125 17.73 27.86 -0.27
CA ILE A 125 19.03 28.28 0.23
C ILE A 125 20.07 27.89 -0.80
N ARG A 126 20.87 28.86 -1.25
CA ARG A 126 21.97 28.66 -2.19
C ARG A 126 23.25 29.21 -1.58
N GLY A 127 24.22 28.32 -1.36
CA GLY A 127 25.47 28.65 -0.69
C GLY A 127 25.29 29.00 0.78
N ALA A 128 26.40 29.36 1.41
CA ALA A 128 26.42 29.72 2.82
C ALA A 128 25.92 31.16 3.02
N VAL A 129 24.66 31.28 3.45
CA VAL A 129 24.02 32.59 3.72
C VAL A 129 24.65 33.19 4.98
N PRO A 130 25.20 34.43 4.94
CA PRO A 130 25.87 35.05 6.09
C PRO A 130 24.99 35.10 7.35
N CYS A 131 25.62 34.94 8.51
CA CYS A 131 24.96 35.01 9.81
C CYS A 131 25.61 36.09 10.67
N ASN A 132 24.83 37.03 11.19
CA ASN A 132 25.32 38.17 11.99
C ASN A 132 26.48 38.96 11.34
N GLY A 133 26.48 39.06 10.00
CA GLY A 133 27.54 39.73 9.24
C GLY A 133 28.80 38.89 9.02
N GLU A 134 28.87 37.68 9.57
CA GLU A 134 29.97 36.73 9.37
C GLU A 134 29.64 35.75 8.24
N GLN A 135 30.68 35.26 7.55
CA GLN A 135 30.55 34.16 6.61
C GLN A 135 30.10 32.91 7.35
N LYS A 136 29.12 32.22 6.78
CA LYS A 136 28.56 31.01 7.35
C LYS A 136 29.31 29.78 6.84
N GLU A 137 29.40 28.74 7.66
CA GLU A 137 29.91 27.45 7.22
C GLU A 137 28.73 26.53 6.84
N GLN A 138 28.80 25.89 5.67
CA GLN A 138 27.77 24.96 5.21
C GLN A 138 28.36 23.64 4.76
N HIS A 139 27.79 22.54 5.27
CA HIS A 139 28.09 21.17 4.89
C HIS A 139 26.87 20.52 4.27
N ILE A 140 27.05 19.79 3.16
CA ILE A 140 26.00 18.98 2.55
C ILE A 140 26.47 17.53 2.55
N VAL A 141 25.79 16.71 3.37
CA VAL A 141 26.05 15.28 3.49
C VAL A 141 25.05 14.53 2.62
N LEU A 142 25.55 13.98 1.52
CA LEU A 142 24.78 13.14 0.62
C LEU A 142 24.79 11.70 1.12
N ILE A 143 23.60 11.17 1.41
CA ILE A 143 23.41 9.83 1.96
C ILE A 143 22.99 8.90 0.83
N ASP A 144 23.79 7.88 0.55
CA ASP A 144 23.31 6.74 -0.22
C ASP A 144 22.36 5.89 0.64
N GLY A 145 22.91 5.17 1.62
CA GLY A 145 22.12 4.38 2.58
C GLY A 145 21.23 3.33 1.92
N GLY A 146 21.68 2.68 0.84
CA GLY A 146 20.94 1.65 0.09
C GLY A 146 20.17 2.19 -1.13
N ARG A 147 20.32 3.48 -1.46
CA ARG A 147 19.62 4.11 -2.59
C ARG A 147 20.19 3.69 -3.95
N SER A 148 21.51 3.48 -4.05
CA SER A 148 22.14 2.90 -5.24
C SER A 148 21.63 1.49 -5.51
N THR A 149 21.53 0.63 -4.49
CA THR A 149 20.95 -0.71 -4.64
C THR A 149 19.47 -0.65 -5.03
N LEU A 150 18.70 0.26 -4.44
CA LEU A 150 17.31 0.49 -4.86
C LEU A 150 17.21 1.00 -6.30
N TYR A 151 18.16 1.81 -6.75
CA TYR A 151 18.23 2.30 -8.13
C TYR A 151 18.53 1.20 -9.14
N GLU A 152 19.36 0.23 -8.77
CA GLU A 152 19.72 -0.92 -9.61
C GLU A 152 18.57 -1.93 -9.79
N SER A 153 17.56 -1.90 -8.91
CA SER A 153 16.39 -2.78 -9.03
C SER A 153 15.45 -2.29 -10.14
N GLU A 154 15.29 -3.10 -11.19
CA GLU A 154 14.38 -2.82 -12.31
C GLU A 154 12.92 -2.66 -11.87
N VAL A 155 12.51 -3.35 -10.80
CA VAL A 155 11.14 -3.33 -10.30
C VAL A 155 10.94 -2.23 -9.26
N CYS A 156 11.94 -1.98 -8.40
CA CYS A 156 11.77 -1.13 -7.22
C CYS A 156 12.30 0.31 -7.41
N SER A 157 13.08 0.61 -8.45
CA SER A 157 13.73 1.92 -8.63
C SER A 157 12.77 3.11 -8.60
N ASP A 158 11.53 2.90 -9.05
CA ASP A 158 10.48 3.92 -9.06
C ASP A 158 10.15 4.46 -7.66
N ALA A 159 10.43 3.70 -6.59
CA ALA A 159 10.29 4.17 -5.22
C ALA A 159 11.16 5.40 -4.91
N LEU A 160 12.27 5.59 -5.63
CA LEU A 160 13.15 6.77 -5.49
C LEU A 160 12.50 8.07 -5.95
N ARG A 161 11.41 8.02 -6.75
CA ARG A 161 10.62 9.19 -7.13
C ARG A 161 9.77 9.76 -5.99
N CYS A 162 9.76 9.10 -4.82
CA CYS A 162 8.90 9.50 -3.72
C CYS A 162 9.27 10.88 -3.16
N ILE A 163 8.31 11.80 -3.24
CA ILE A 163 8.41 13.16 -2.67
C ILE A 163 8.03 13.24 -1.19
N GLN A 164 7.77 12.09 -0.54
CA GLN A 164 7.41 11.97 0.88
C GLN A 164 6.20 12.83 1.30
N CYS A 165 5.18 12.93 0.44
CA CYS A 165 3.96 13.68 0.77
C CYS A 165 3.05 12.97 1.78
N GLY A 166 3.17 11.64 1.96
CA GLY A 166 2.30 10.89 2.88
C GLY A 166 0.92 10.50 2.32
N ALA A 167 0.60 10.83 1.06
CA ALA A 167 -0.69 10.48 0.46
C ALA A 167 -1.02 8.97 0.57
N CYS A 168 -0.01 8.11 0.39
CA CYS A 168 -0.18 6.66 0.55
C CYS A 168 -0.56 6.24 1.98
N ALA A 169 -0.14 6.98 3.02
CA ALA A 169 -0.56 6.74 4.41
C ALA A 169 -2.03 7.11 4.60
N ASN A 170 -2.44 8.27 4.08
CA ASN A 170 -3.80 8.77 4.25
C ASN A 170 -4.88 7.85 3.67
N VAL A 171 -4.59 7.14 2.57
CA VAL A 171 -5.55 6.22 1.92
C VAL A 171 -5.38 4.75 2.31
N CYS A 172 -4.35 4.41 3.10
CA CYS A 172 -4.08 3.03 3.45
C CYS A 172 -4.98 2.59 4.62
N PRO A 173 -5.92 1.65 4.41
CA PRO A 173 -6.84 1.23 5.46
C PRO A 173 -6.12 0.55 6.64
N VAL A 174 -5.01 -0.13 6.36
CA VAL A 174 -4.20 -0.78 7.39
C VAL A 174 -3.53 0.28 8.26
N TYR A 175 -2.88 1.27 7.65
CA TYR A 175 -2.28 2.39 8.36
C TYR A 175 -3.29 3.16 9.23
N GLN A 176 -4.50 3.40 8.71
CA GLN A 176 -5.57 4.05 9.50
C GLN A 176 -6.00 3.24 10.72
N THR A 177 -5.85 1.91 10.67
CA THR A 177 -6.25 1.02 11.77
C THR A 177 -5.16 0.90 12.82
N VAL A 178 -3.90 0.72 12.41
CA VAL A 178 -2.80 0.37 13.33
C VAL A 178 -1.84 1.54 13.62
N GLY A 179 -1.91 2.61 12.83
CA GLY A 179 -1.03 3.78 12.94
C GLY A 179 0.40 3.54 12.43
N GLY A 180 1.19 4.61 12.35
CA GLY A 180 2.55 4.56 11.80
C GLY A 180 3.56 3.77 12.62
N HIS A 181 3.36 3.65 13.94
CA HIS A 181 4.27 2.94 14.83
C HIS A 181 4.40 1.44 14.53
N VAL A 182 3.40 0.85 13.86
CA VAL A 182 3.41 -0.56 13.44
C VAL A 182 4.15 -0.78 12.11
N PHE A 183 4.29 0.26 11.28
CA PHE A 183 4.89 0.16 9.94
C PHE A 183 6.42 0.26 9.92
N GLY A 184 7.06 0.51 11.08
CA GLY A 184 8.50 0.67 11.20
C GLY A 184 8.90 1.83 12.12
N SER A 185 10.20 2.02 12.29
CA SER A 185 10.76 3.05 13.17
C SER A 185 10.87 4.43 12.50
N ILE A 186 11.24 4.47 11.21
CA ILE A 186 11.59 5.70 10.48
C ILE A 186 10.58 6.02 9.37
N TYR A 187 10.35 5.07 8.45
CA TYR A 187 9.43 5.24 7.32
C TYR A 187 8.15 4.46 7.55
N ILE A 188 7.01 4.99 7.07
CA ILE A 188 5.68 4.45 7.37
C ILE A 188 4.86 4.21 6.11
N SER A 189 3.78 3.42 6.25
CA SER A 189 2.85 3.07 5.17
C SER A 189 3.54 2.38 3.98
N ALA A 190 2.89 2.34 2.82
CA ALA A 190 3.31 1.60 1.63
C ALA A 190 4.74 1.92 1.18
N ILE A 191 5.11 3.21 1.13
CA ILE A 191 6.50 3.58 0.82
C ILE A 191 7.47 3.10 1.91
N GLY A 192 7.07 3.15 3.18
CA GLY A 192 7.87 2.67 4.30
C GLY A 192 8.22 1.19 4.18
N VAL A 193 7.29 0.35 3.76
CA VAL A 193 7.54 -1.08 3.50
C VAL A 193 8.71 -1.27 2.53
N ILE A 194 8.70 -0.52 1.43
CA ILE A 194 9.72 -0.61 0.38
C ILE A 194 11.07 -0.09 0.89
N LEU A 195 11.08 1.08 1.51
CA LEU A 195 12.32 1.68 2.00
C LEU A 195 12.95 0.87 3.14
N THR A 196 12.15 0.27 4.02
CA THR A 196 12.66 -0.63 5.07
C THR A 196 13.38 -1.83 4.46
N ALA A 197 12.85 -2.44 3.38
CA ALA A 197 13.48 -3.59 2.74
C ALA A 197 14.90 -3.27 2.22
N TYR A 198 15.09 -2.09 1.64
CA TYR A 198 16.37 -1.67 1.06
C TYR A 198 17.31 -0.99 2.04
N TYR A 199 16.79 -0.23 3.01
CA TYR A 199 17.63 0.54 3.94
C TYR A 199 17.97 -0.23 5.22
N GLU A 200 17.10 -1.13 5.65
CA GLU A 200 17.27 -1.88 6.90
C GLU A 200 17.36 -3.39 6.72
N GLY A 201 16.99 -3.90 5.54
CA GLY A 201 17.06 -5.32 5.20
C GLY A 201 15.69 -5.99 5.08
N LEU A 202 15.65 -7.03 4.25
CA LEU A 202 14.44 -7.79 3.95
C LEU A 202 13.87 -8.51 5.19
N ASP A 203 14.71 -8.84 6.17
CA ASP A 203 14.31 -9.45 7.45
C ASP A 203 13.42 -8.53 8.28
N LYS A 204 13.68 -7.22 8.27
CA LYS A 204 12.82 -6.23 8.94
C LYS A 204 11.56 -5.92 8.15
N ALA A 205 11.60 -6.06 6.83
CA ALA A 205 10.45 -5.82 5.96
C ALA A 205 9.49 -7.02 5.87
N LYS A 206 9.92 -8.23 6.24
CA LYS A 206 9.16 -9.47 6.03
C LYS A 206 7.73 -9.43 6.59
N ASP A 207 7.52 -8.82 7.76
CA ASP A 207 6.20 -8.74 8.39
C ASP A 207 5.41 -7.55 7.84
N LEU A 208 6.12 -6.47 7.48
CA LEU A 208 5.54 -5.26 6.90
C LEU A 208 4.94 -5.52 5.51
N VAL A 209 5.62 -6.31 4.67
CA VAL A 209 5.09 -6.66 3.34
C VAL A 209 3.79 -7.44 3.45
N GLN A 210 3.59 -8.25 4.50
CA GLN A 210 2.37 -9.03 4.73
C GLN A 210 1.19 -8.17 5.19
N ALA A 211 1.45 -7.00 5.78
CA ALA A 211 0.41 -6.08 6.20
C ALA A 211 -0.35 -5.47 5.00
N CYS A 212 0.25 -5.42 3.81
CA CYS A 212 -0.43 -4.91 2.62
C CYS A 212 -1.57 -5.84 2.19
N ILE A 213 -2.79 -5.30 2.03
CA ILE A 213 -3.94 -6.05 1.52
C ILE A 213 -4.12 -5.96 -0.01
N GLY A 214 -3.19 -5.30 -0.70
CA GLY A 214 -3.18 -5.00 -2.14
C GLY A 214 -4.45 -4.37 -2.69
N CYS A 215 -5.04 -3.44 -1.94
CA CYS A 215 -6.18 -2.64 -2.42
C CYS A 215 -5.82 -1.61 -3.51
N ARG A 216 -4.53 -1.42 -3.80
CA ARG A 216 -3.97 -0.49 -4.82
C ARG A 216 -4.35 1.00 -4.65
N SER A 217 -5.04 1.38 -3.59
CA SER A 217 -5.40 2.78 -3.31
C SER A 217 -4.18 3.71 -3.26
N CYS A 218 -3.07 3.24 -2.70
CA CYS A 218 -1.83 4.03 -2.62
C CYS A 218 -1.22 4.30 -4.00
N SER A 219 -1.23 3.32 -4.91
CA SER A 219 -0.77 3.50 -6.29
C SER A 219 -1.68 4.49 -7.03
N ALA A 220 -2.99 4.39 -6.86
CA ALA A 220 -3.97 5.25 -7.52
C ALA A 220 -3.85 6.74 -7.14
N VAL A 221 -3.45 7.06 -5.92
CA VAL A 221 -3.30 8.46 -5.45
C VAL A 221 -1.87 8.99 -5.49
N CYS A 222 -0.89 8.16 -5.85
CA CYS A 222 0.51 8.56 -5.81
C CYS A 222 0.78 9.65 -6.87
N PRO A 223 1.15 10.88 -6.48
CA PRO A 223 1.35 11.94 -7.45
C PRO A 223 2.67 11.79 -8.23
N SER A 224 3.56 10.91 -7.76
CA SER A 224 4.82 10.55 -8.42
C SER A 224 4.68 9.33 -9.34
N ASN A 225 3.45 8.85 -9.57
CA ASN A 225 3.13 7.69 -10.40
C ASN A 225 3.96 6.46 -10.05
N ILE A 226 4.03 6.12 -8.75
CA ILE A 226 4.73 4.94 -8.24
C ILE A 226 3.68 3.85 -8.02
N ASP A 227 3.85 2.69 -8.66
CA ASP A 227 3.01 1.53 -8.35
C ASP A 227 3.50 0.83 -7.07
N LEU A 228 3.14 1.44 -5.94
CA LEU A 228 3.56 0.97 -4.62
C LEU A 228 3.10 -0.46 -4.34
N GLU A 229 1.93 -0.86 -4.82
CA GLU A 229 1.41 -2.19 -4.59
C GLU A 229 2.17 -3.26 -5.37
N GLU A 230 2.49 -3.01 -6.64
CA GLU A 230 3.28 -3.93 -7.46
C GLU A 230 4.69 -4.13 -6.88
N ILE A 231 5.34 -3.04 -6.44
CA ILE A 231 6.64 -3.13 -5.77
C ILE A 231 6.53 -3.94 -4.47
N ILE A 232 5.47 -3.77 -3.68
CA ILE A 232 5.26 -4.54 -2.45
C ILE A 232 4.99 -6.02 -2.75
N LEU A 233 4.26 -6.34 -3.83
CA LEU A 233 4.07 -7.72 -4.27
C LEU A 233 5.39 -8.37 -4.68
N HIS A 234 6.24 -7.66 -5.42
CA HIS A 234 7.59 -8.11 -5.75
C HIS A 234 8.41 -8.40 -4.49
N LEU A 235 8.44 -7.48 -3.53
CA LEU A 235 9.12 -7.69 -2.24
C LEU A 235 8.53 -8.88 -1.46
N ARG A 236 7.22 -9.13 -1.56
CA ARG A 236 6.59 -10.31 -0.95
C ARG A 236 7.08 -11.61 -1.58
N ASN A 237 7.33 -11.62 -2.88
CA ASN A 237 7.96 -12.74 -3.58
C ASN A 237 9.41 -12.93 -3.11
N GLU A 238 10.22 -11.87 -3.03
CA GLU A 238 11.60 -11.98 -2.53
C GLU A 238 11.65 -12.49 -1.08
N VAL A 239 10.74 -12.01 -0.22
CA VAL A 239 10.59 -12.52 1.16
C VAL A 239 10.25 -14.00 1.14
N THR A 240 9.36 -14.42 0.26
CA THR A 240 8.96 -15.82 0.12
C THR A 240 10.09 -16.69 -0.38
N ASP A 241 10.84 -16.26 -1.39
CA ASP A 241 11.97 -17.01 -1.94
C ASP A 241 13.07 -17.22 -0.89
N LYS A 242 13.29 -16.20 -0.04
CA LYS A 242 14.30 -16.25 1.01
C LYS A 242 13.87 -16.99 2.28
N TYR A 243 12.63 -16.79 2.73
CA TYR A 243 12.17 -17.28 4.04
C TYR A 243 11.11 -18.40 3.96
N GLY A 244 10.56 -18.65 2.77
CA GLY A 244 9.50 -19.63 2.51
C GLY A 244 8.10 -19.16 2.90
N MET A 245 7.08 -19.76 2.29
CA MET A 245 5.65 -19.48 2.59
C MET A 245 5.02 -20.42 3.64
N GLY A 246 5.80 -21.36 4.17
CA GLY A 246 5.30 -22.46 5.00
C GLY A 246 4.67 -23.61 4.18
N THR A 247 4.76 -24.82 4.71
CA THR A 247 4.45 -26.08 4.01
C THR A 247 3.01 -26.17 3.53
N VAL A 248 2.05 -25.71 4.35
CA VAL A 248 0.61 -25.77 4.01
C VAL A 248 0.29 -24.90 2.79
N LYS A 249 0.78 -23.64 2.77
CA LYS A 249 0.57 -22.73 1.63
C LYS A 249 1.27 -23.25 0.37
N ASN A 250 2.50 -23.75 0.51
CA ASN A 250 3.24 -24.36 -0.60
C ASN A 250 2.45 -25.50 -1.26
N VAL A 251 1.93 -26.45 -0.49
CA VAL A 251 1.15 -27.57 -1.04
C VAL A 251 -0.17 -27.08 -1.64
N ALA A 252 -0.88 -26.17 -0.95
CA ALA A 252 -2.14 -25.62 -1.42
C ALA A 252 -2.00 -24.94 -2.79
N PHE A 253 -0.99 -24.09 -2.99
CA PHE A 253 -0.81 -23.38 -4.26
C PHE A 253 -0.18 -24.28 -5.33
N LYS A 254 0.97 -24.89 -5.03
CA LYS A 254 1.78 -25.58 -6.05
C LYS A 254 1.24 -26.95 -6.46
N ALA A 255 0.56 -27.68 -5.56
CA ALA A 255 0.06 -29.01 -5.87
C ALA A 255 -1.46 -29.02 -6.15
N ILE A 256 -2.23 -28.26 -5.38
CA ILE A 256 -3.70 -28.30 -5.45
C ILE A 256 -4.22 -27.28 -6.45
N MET A 257 -4.03 -25.98 -6.21
CA MET A 257 -4.65 -24.93 -7.04
C MET A 257 -4.11 -24.89 -8.48
N LYS A 258 -2.81 -25.19 -8.65
CA LYS A 258 -2.18 -25.33 -9.97
C LYS A 258 -2.78 -26.50 -10.79
N ASN A 259 -3.26 -27.55 -10.13
CA ASN A 259 -3.94 -28.67 -10.79
C ASN A 259 -5.45 -28.44 -10.76
N ARG A 260 -5.97 -27.89 -11.86
CA ARG A 260 -7.39 -27.57 -12.04
C ARG A 260 -8.33 -28.70 -11.63
N ASP A 261 -8.09 -29.92 -12.11
CA ASP A 261 -9.00 -31.05 -11.90
C ASP A 261 -8.98 -31.53 -10.43
N LEU A 262 -7.80 -31.52 -9.81
CA LEU A 262 -7.66 -31.80 -8.38
C LEU A 262 -8.37 -30.73 -7.55
N PHE A 263 -8.12 -29.45 -7.82
CA PHE A 263 -8.75 -28.33 -7.12
C PHE A 263 -10.28 -28.42 -7.18
N HIS A 264 -10.84 -28.61 -8.38
CA HIS A 264 -12.28 -28.75 -8.55
C HIS A 264 -12.86 -29.98 -7.83
N THR A 265 -12.15 -31.10 -7.90
CA THR A 265 -12.57 -32.33 -7.20
C THR A 265 -12.62 -32.12 -5.70
N MET A 266 -11.61 -31.45 -5.13
CA MET A 266 -11.53 -31.12 -3.72
C MET A 266 -12.62 -30.13 -3.29
N VAL A 267 -12.85 -29.06 -4.05
CA VAL A 267 -13.90 -28.07 -3.75
C VAL A 267 -15.30 -28.70 -3.85
N LYS A 268 -15.53 -29.60 -4.82
CA LYS A 268 -16.78 -30.35 -4.94
C LYS A 268 -17.00 -31.32 -3.78
N ALA A 269 -15.95 -31.99 -3.32
CA ALA A 269 -16.01 -32.82 -2.11
C ALA A 269 -16.32 -31.97 -0.87
N ALA A 270 -15.62 -30.84 -0.71
CA ALA A 270 -15.85 -29.89 0.37
C ALA A 270 -17.29 -29.35 0.36
N SER A 271 -17.86 -29.07 -0.82
CA SER A 271 -19.26 -28.64 -0.95
C SER A 271 -20.26 -29.62 -0.33
N LYS A 272 -19.99 -30.93 -0.43
CA LYS A 272 -20.82 -32.00 0.16
C LYS A 272 -20.51 -32.23 1.63
N LEU A 273 -19.25 -32.12 2.04
CA LEU A 273 -18.79 -32.45 3.39
C LEU A 273 -18.93 -31.29 4.39
N GLN A 274 -19.06 -30.04 3.94
CA GLN A 274 -19.17 -28.86 4.81
C GLN A 274 -20.49 -28.79 5.61
N GLY A 275 -21.48 -29.65 5.33
CA GLY A 275 -22.81 -29.62 5.95
C GLY A 275 -22.80 -29.39 7.47
N PRO A 276 -22.03 -30.18 8.27
CA PRO A 276 -21.98 -30.06 9.72
C PRO A 276 -21.44 -28.73 10.27
N VAL A 277 -20.64 -27.99 9.48
CA VAL A 277 -20.02 -26.72 9.90
C VAL A 277 -20.71 -25.49 9.30
N THR A 278 -21.72 -25.70 8.45
CA THR A 278 -22.48 -24.64 7.80
C THR A 278 -23.82 -24.39 8.49
N GLN A 279 -24.20 -23.12 8.59
CA GLN A 279 -25.45 -22.66 9.18
C GLN A 279 -26.13 -21.68 8.23
N LYS A 280 -27.46 -21.59 8.23
CA LYS A 280 -28.16 -20.52 7.49
C LYS A 280 -27.98 -19.20 8.23
N ARG A 281 -27.62 -18.13 7.52
CA ARG A 281 -27.60 -16.79 8.10
C ARG A 281 -29.04 -16.27 8.20
N GLN A 282 -29.43 -15.73 9.36
CA GLN A 282 -30.77 -15.17 9.54
C GLN A 282 -31.03 -14.05 8.52
N GLY A 283 -32.12 -14.15 7.76
CA GLY A 283 -32.49 -13.18 6.71
C GLY A 283 -31.82 -13.38 5.34
N ASN A 284 -31.07 -14.46 5.12
CA ASN A 284 -30.48 -14.78 3.81
C ASN A 284 -30.53 -16.29 3.55
N ASP A 285 -30.83 -16.70 2.32
CA ASP A 285 -30.79 -18.13 1.93
C ASP A 285 -29.37 -18.71 1.87
N ARG A 286 -28.36 -17.86 2.01
CA ARG A 286 -26.95 -18.25 2.01
C ARG A 286 -26.54 -18.97 3.29
N LYS A 287 -25.83 -20.09 3.11
CA LYS A 287 -25.13 -20.78 4.18
C LYS A 287 -23.78 -20.12 4.45
N ILE A 288 -23.41 -20.07 5.72
CA ILE A 288 -22.14 -19.52 6.21
C ILE A 288 -21.48 -20.50 7.16
N ILE A 289 -20.16 -20.42 7.28
CA ILE A 289 -19.36 -21.15 8.27
C ILE A 289 -19.01 -20.15 9.37
N ARG A 290 -19.63 -20.30 10.55
CA ARG A 290 -19.42 -19.43 11.72
C ARG A 290 -18.49 -20.00 12.76
N HIS A 291 -18.45 -21.32 12.89
CA HIS A 291 -17.61 -22.00 13.85
C HIS A 291 -16.90 -23.13 13.12
N LEU A 292 -15.63 -22.92 12.80
CA LEU A 292 -14.76 -24.04 12.47
C LEU A 292 -14.51 -24.84 13.76
N PRO A 293 -14.41 -26.18 13.69
CA PRO A 293 -14.10 -26.98 14.88
C PRO A 293 -12.79 -26.46 15.50
N MET A 294 -12.74 -26.36 16.83
CA MET A 294 -11.69 -25.70 17.63
C MET A 294 -10.22 -26.04 17.27
N HIS A 295 -9.98 -27.13 16.54
CA HIS A 295 -8.65 -27.60 16.18
C HIS A 295 -8.17 -27.14 14.80
N PHE A 296 -9.04 -26.58 13.95
CA PHE A 296 -8.70 -26.32 12.54
C PHE A 296 -8.41 -24.85 12.20
N MET A 297 -8.95 -23.90 12.97
CA MET A 297 -8.65 -22.46 12.84
C MET A 297 -8.85 -21.78 14.20
N ASP A 298 -8.02 -20.79 14.50
CA ASP A 298 -8.12 -19.99 15.72
C ASP A 298 -9.54 -19.41 15.85
N ARG A 299 -10.19 -19.57 17.00
CA ARG A 299 -11.60 -19.17 17.20
C ARG A 299 -11.82 -17.70 16.84
N ASP A 300 -10.77 -16.89 16.96
CA ASP A 300 -10.78 -15.46 16.71
C ASP A 300 -11.08 -15.11 15.24
N LEU A 301 -10.74 -15.98 14.28
CA LEU A 301 -10.96 -15.70 12.86
C LEU A 301 -12.44 -15.69 12.46
N THR A 302 -13.29 -16.49 13.11
CA THR A 302 -14.72 -16.57 12.81
C THR A 302 -15.61 -15.88 13.87
N GLN A 303 -15.02 -15.26 14.90
CA GLN A 303 -15.76 -14.45 15.87
C GLN A 303 -16.37 -13.19 15.24
N TRP A 304 -15.65 -12.58 14.31
CA TRP A 304 -16.05 -11.32 13.68
C TRP A 304 -16.23 -11.42 12.15
N ARG A 305 -15.98 -12.59 11.56
CA ARG A 305 -16.18 -12.84 10.11
C ARG A 305 -17.05 -14.07 9.86
N ASP A 306 -18.03 -13.90 8.99
CA ASP A 306 -18.75 -15.02 8.39
C ASP A 306 -17.96 -15.50 7.15
N LEU A 307 -17.54 -16.76 7.12
CA LEU A 307 -16.97 -17.36 5.91
C LEU A 307 -18.10 -17.90 5.03
N PRO A 308 -18.09 -17.66 3.71
CA PRO A 308 -19.14 -18.15 2.84
C PRO A 308 -19.03 -19.67 2.66
N ALA A 309 -20.16 -20.36 2.66
CA ALA A 309 -20.20 -21.77 2.31
C ALA A 309 -20.01 -21.97 0.80
N ILE A 310 -19.44 -23.11 0.41
CA ILE A 310 -19.34 -23.51 -1.00
C ILE A 310 -20.75 -23.83 -1.53
N ALA A 311 -21.07 -23.43 -2.75
CA ALA A 311 -22.35 -23.69 -3.36
C ALA A 311 -22.53 -25.20 -3.66
N PRO A 312 -23.74 -25.77 -3.49
CA PRO A 312 -24.01 -27.18 -3.80
C PRO A 312 -23.80 -27.54 -5.27
N LYS A 313 -24.08 -26.58 -6.17
CA LYS A 313 -23.79 -26.65 -7.61
C LYS A 313 -22.87 -25.50 -7.96
N SER A 314 -21.89 -25.78 -8.81
CA SER A 314 -20.95 -24.78 -9.31
C SER A 314 -21.51 -24.12 -10.57
N PHE A 315 -21.07 -22.90 -10.87
CA PHE A 315 -21.48 -22.20 -12.09
C PHE A 315 -21.17 -23.03 -13.34
N ARG A 316 -19.99 -23.65 -13.42
CA ARG A 316 -19.60 -24.54 -14.53
C ARG A 316 -20.57 -25.71 -14.74
N ASP A 317 -21.19 -26.20 -13.68
CA ASP A 317 -22.16 -27.30 -13.73
C ASP A 317 -23.54 -26.75 -14.13
N GLU A 318 -23.92 -25.56 -13.66
CA GLU A 318 -25.17 -24.89 -14.07
C GLU A 318 -25.14 -24.44 -15.53
N PHE A 319 -23.99 -23.97 -16.02
CA PHE A 319 -23.80 -23.54 -17.40
C PHE A 319 -24.11 -24.65 -18.42
N LYS A 320 -23.92 -25.93 -18.06
CA LYS A 320 -24.27 -27.09 -18.92
C LYS A 320 -25.73 -27.12 -19.33
N THR A 321 -26.59 -26.66 -18.43
CA THR A 321 -28.04 -26.73 -18.57
C THR A 321 -28.66 -25.37 -18.84
N LEU A 322 -27.85 -24.32 -18.96
CA LEU A 322 -28.31 -22.96 -19.16
C LEU A 322 -28.52 -22.73 -20.65
N GLU A 323 -29.78 -22.66 -21.07
CA GLU A 323 -30.14 -22.30 -22.44
C GLU A 323 -29.87 -20.81 -22.70
N GLN A 324 -29.18 -20.51 -23.79
CA GLN A 324 -28.98 -19.16 -24.30
C GLN A 324 -29.88 -18.95 -25.51
N LYS A 325 -30.84 -18.03 -25.40
CA LYS A 325 -31.78 -17.70 -26.48
C LYS A 325 -31.32 -16.41 -27.17
N VAL A 326 -30.32 -16.54 -28.03
CA VAL A 326 -29.74 -15.42 -28.80
C VAL A 326 -29.69 -15.85 -30.26
N GLU A 327 -30.65 -15.41 -31.07
CA GLU A 327 -30.77 -15.85 -32.48
C GLU A 327 -29.72 -15.19 -33.38
N ASN A 328 -29.47 -13.89 -33.18
CA ASN A 328 -28.48 -13.10 -33.92
C ASN A 328 -27.57 -12.36 -32.93
N PRO A 329 -26.53 -13.02 -32.39
CA PRO A 329 -25.67 -12.38 -31.40
C PRO A 329 -24.92 -11.20 -32.02
N LYS A 330 -25.00 -10.04 -31.35
CA LYS A 330 -24.22 -8.85 -31.69
C LYS A 330 -22.73 -9.03 -31.36
N TYR A 331 -22.46 -9.72 -30.26
CA TYR A 331 -21.12 -10.09 -29.83
C TYR A 331 -21.14 -11.48 -29.22
N LYS A 332 -19.99 -12.14 -29.29
CA LYS A 332 -19.69 -13.39 -28.62
C LYS A 332 -18.61 -13.14 -27.57
N VAL A 333 -18.91 -13.38 -26.30
CA VAL A 333 -18.05 -13.01 -25.18
C VAL A 333 -17.58 -14.24 -24.43
N GLY A 334 -16.26 -14.37 -24.25
CA GLY A 334 -15.67 -15.35 -23.35
C GLY A 334 -15.82 -14.88 -21.91
N PHE A 335 -16.48 -15.65 -21.05
CA PHE A 335 -16.71 -15.26 -19.66
C PHE A 335 -15.73 -15.94 -18.69
N PHE A 336 -14.94 -15.13 -17.98
CA PHE A 336 -14.11 -15.54 -16.86
C PHE A 336 -14.86 -15.30 -15.55
N VAL A 337 -15.21 -16.38 -14.85
CA VAL A 337 -16.10 -16.31 -13.67
C VAL A 337 -15.33 -16.19 -12.35
N GLY A 338 -14.05 -16.60 -12.34
CA GLY A 338 -13.24 -16.74 -11.14
C GLY A 338 -13.76 -17.80 -10.15
N CYS A 339 -12.93 -18.22 -9.19
CA CYS A 339 -13.32 -19.27 -8.24
C CYS A 339 -14.46 -18.86 -7.30
N GLY A 340 -14.56 -17.56 -6.97
CA GLY A 340 -15.64 -17.02 -6.15
C GLY A 340 -16.99 -17.10 -6.86
N GLY A 341 -17.06 -16.63 -8.12
CA GLY A 341 -18.27 -16.76 -8.93
C GLY A 341 -18.60 -18.22 -9.25
N ASP A 342 -17.61 -19.09 -9.42
CA ASP A 342 -17.87 -20.49 -9.77
C ASP A 342 -18.39 -21.32 -8.59
N PHE A 343 -17.73 -21.22 -7.44
CA PHE A 343 -17.95 -22.14 -6.32
C PHE A 343 -18.64 -21.52 -5.13
N VAL A 344 -18.71 -20.20 -5.02
CA VAL A 344 -19.28 -19.52 -3.84
C VAL A 344 -20.57 -18.78 -4.19
N TYR A 345 -20.59 -18.10 -5.34
CA TYR A 345 -21.72 -17.28 -5.79
C TYR A 345 -22.13 -17.58 -7.24
N PRO A 346 -22.44 -18.84 -7.59
CA PRO A 346 -22.80 -19.24 -8.96
C PRO A 346 -24.01 -18.49 -9.52
N GLU A 347 -24.92 -18.05 -8.65
CA GLU A 347 -26.09 -17.27 -9.03
C GLU A 347 -25.73 -15.92 -9.68
N VAL A 348 -24.55 -15.36 -9.34
CA VAL A 348 -24.06 -14.11 -9.95
C VAL A 348 -23.68 -14.36 -11.40
N GLY A 349 -22.95 -15.45 -11.67
CA GLY A 349 -22.61 -15.85 -13.04
C GLY A 349 -23.84 -16.15 -13.89
N VAL A 350 -24.82 -16.89 -13.35
CA VAL A 350 -26.06 -17.19 -14.08
C VAL A 350 -26.86 -15.93 -14.40
N LYS A 351 -26.95 -14.99 -13.44
CA LYS A 351 -27.60 -13.70 -13.68
C LYS A 351 -26.85 -12.86 -14.70
N MET A 352 -25.52 -12.88 -14.69
CA MET A 352 -24.70 -12.19 -15.69
C MET A 352 -25.03 -12.70 -17.11
N ILE A 353 -25.12 -14.01 -17.31
CA ILE A 353 -25.50 -14.57 -18.62
C ILE A 353 -26.89 -14.12 -19.03
N LYS A 354 -27.87 -14.10 -18.12
CA LYS A 354 -29.23 -13.62 -18.45
C LYS A 354 -29.23 -12.17 -18.91
N VAL A 355 -28.42 -11.31 -18.27
CA VAL A 355 -28.26 -9.91 -18.67
C VAL A 355 -27.60 -9.80 -20.04
N LEU A 356 -26.53 -10.56 -20.29
CA LEU A 356 -25.83 -10.56 -21.57
C LEU A 356 -26.71 -11.06 -22.72
N ASN A 357 -27.43 -12.17 -22.52
CA ASN A 357 -28.37 -12.69 -23.52
C ASN A 357 -29.48 -11.68 -23.84
N ALA A 358 -29.98 -10.94 -22.84
CA ALA A 358 -30.98 -9.90 -23.04
C ALA A 358 -30.44 -8.66 -23.78
N LEU A 359 -29.12 -8.55 -23.93
CA LEU A 359 -28.42 -7.54 -24.72
C LEU A 359 -27.92 -8.11 -26.07
N ASP A 360 -28.47 -9.25 -26.50
CA ASP A 360 -28.09 -9.97 -27.70
C ASP A 360 -26.60 -10.38 -27.73
N VAL A 361 -26.02 -10.70 -26.56
CA VAL A 361 -24.65 -11.18 -26.43
C VAL A 361 -24.66 -12.68 -26.12
N GLU A 362 -24.03 -13.48 -26.97
CA GLU A 362 -23.80 -14.90 -26.72
C GLU A 362 -22.59 -15.07 -25.79
N VAL A 363 -22.73 -15.90 -24.76
CA VAL A 363 -21.65 -16.17 -23.79
C VAL A 363 -21.01 -17.53 -24.06
N VAL A 364 -19.69 -17.53 -24.22
CA VAL A 364 -18.86 -18.73 -24.23
C VAL A 364 -18.20 -18.87 -22.87
N PHE A 365 -18.25 -20.07 -22.29
CA PHE A 365 -17.54 -20.37 -21.05
C PHE A 365 -16.41 -21.37 -21.33
N PRO A 366 -15.15 -20.91 -21.45
CA PRO A 366 -14.01 -21.81 -21.64
C PRO A 366 -13.80 -22.64 -20.38
N ARG A 367 -14.10 -23.94 -20.45
CA ARG A 367 -13.96 -24.87 -19.31
C ARG A 367 -12.52 -25.09 -18.89
N GLY A 368 -11.58 -24.77 -19.78
CA GLY A 368 -10.15 -24.81 -19.54
C GLY A 368 -9.69 -23.86 -18.43
N GLN A 369 -10.41 -22.75 -18.20
CA GLN A 369 -9.99 -21.69 -17.29
C GLN A 369 -9.74 -22.20 -15.86
N ASN A 370 -8.68 -21.71 -15.24
CA ASN A 370 -8.29 -22.05 -13.87
C ASN A 370 -8.42 -20.82 -12.95
N CYS A 371 -7.89 -20.91 -11.71
CA CYS A 371 -7.78 -19.78 -10.81
C CYS A 371 -7.04 -18.59 -11.46
N CYS A 372 -7.44 -17.36 -11.12
CA CYS A 372 -6.76 -16.13 -11.57
C CYS A 372 -5.33 -15.96 -11.05
N GLY A 373 -4.86 -16.83 -10.15
CA GLY A 373 -3.51 -16.75 -9.59
C GLY A 373 -3.32 -15.72 -8.47
N ILE A 374 -4.27 -14.81 -8.25
CA ILE A 374 -4.19 -13.75 -7.21
C ILE A 374 -3.82 -14.30 -5.83
N PRO A 375 -4.43 -15.38 -5.30
CA PRO A 375 -4.06 -15.89 -3.97
C PRO A 375 -2.59 -16.33 -3.85
N ALA A 376 -2.01 -16.86 -4.93
CA ALA A 376 -0.61 -17.26 -4.99
C ALA A 376 0.31 -16.04 -5.09
N LEU A 377 0.01 -15.10 -6.00
CA LEU A 377 0.72 -13.83 -6.15
C LEU A 377 0.80 -13.08 -4.81
N TYR A 378 -0.35 -12.94 -4.14
CA TYR A 378 -0.45 -12.28 -2.85
C TYR A 378 0.10 -13.12 -1.70
N SER A 379 0.44 -14.38 -1.91
CA SER A 379 1.19 -15.15 -0.92
C SER A 379 2.70 -15.08 -1.14
N GLY A 380 3.15 -14.41 -2.22
CA GLY A 380 4.54 -14.34 -2.63
C GLY A 380 5.00 -15.49 -3.53
N ASP A 381 4.06 -16.20 -4.18
CA ASP A 381 4.36 -17.26 -5.15
C ASP A 381 4.04 -16.78 -6.56
N THR A 382 4.92 -15.93 -7.09
CA THR A 382 4.69 -15.28 -8.39
C THR A 382 4.70 -16.29 -9.53
N ASP A 383 5.59 -17.27 -9.49
CA ASP A 383 5.70 -18.31 -10.51
C ASP A 383 4.41 -19.10 -10.67
N THR A 384 3.84 -19.58 -9.55
CA THR A 384 2.58 -20.33 -9.58
C THR A 384 1.42 -19.43 -10.01
N GLY A 385 1.43 -18.16 -9.60
CA GLY A 385 0.50 -17.15 -10.07
C GLY A 385 0.50 -16.99 -11.59
N ILE A 386 1.69 -16.80 -12.19
CA ILE A 386 1.90 -16.66 -13.63
C ILE A 386 1.47 -17.93 -14.37
N GLU A 387 1.78 -19.10 -13.84
CA GLU A 387 1.41 -20.36 -14.47
C GLU A 387 -0.11 -20.57 -14.51
N MET A 388 -0.82 -20.28 -13.41
CA MET A 388 -2.28 -20.33 -13.39
C MET A 388 -2.91 -19.29 -14.34
N ALA A 389 -2.30 -18.11 -14.46
CA ALA A 389 -2.71 -17.11 -15.43
C ALA A 389 -2.53 -17.62 -16.87
N LYS A 390 -1.38 -18.25 -17.19
CA LYS A 390 -1.12 -18.84 -18.51
C LYS A 390 -2.14 -19.92 -18.88
N GLN A 391 -2.48 -20.82 -17.95
CA GLN A 391 -3.53 -21.83 -18.18
C GLN A 391 -4.89 -21.20 -18.51
N SER A 392 -5.21 -20.08 -17.87
CA SER A 392 -6.43 -19.33 -18.19
C SER A 392 -6.34 -18.70 -19.58
N VAL A 393 -5.22 -18.03 -19.92
CA VAL A 393 -5.00 -17.45 -21.25
C VAL A 393 -5.10 -18.50 -22.35
N GLU A 394 -4.51 -19.69 -22.15
CA GLU A 394 -4.59 -20.82 -23.09
C GLU A 394 -6.04 -21.24 -23.32
N ALA A 395 -6.82 -21.42 -22.24
CA ALA A 395 -8.23 -21.77 -22.36
C ALA A 395 -9.06 -20.73 -23.13
N PHE A 396 -8.76 -19.44 -22.98
CA PHE A 396 -9.42 -18.39 -23.75
C PHE A 396 -8.93 -18.29 -25.19
N SER A 397 -7.72 -18.76 -25.50
CA SER A 397 -7.16 -18.78 -26.86
C SER A 397 -7.75 -19.91 -27.71
N GLU A 398 -8.30 -20.95 -27.09
CA GLU A 398 -8.99 -22.07 -27.76
C GLU A 398 -10.42 -21.73 -28.20
N VAL A 399 -10.96 -20.57 -27.81
CA VAL A 399 -12.32 -20.15 -28.16
C VAL A 399 -12.31 -18.91 -29.06
N GLU A 400 -13.20 -18.90 -30.04
CA GLU A 400 -13.41 -17.74 -30.90
C GLU A 400 -14.48 -16.83 -30.28
N VAL A 401 -14.04 -15.68 -29.75
CA VAL A 401 -14.85 -14.67 -29.06
C VAL A 401 -14.36 -13.26 -29.43
N ASP A 402 -15.26 -12.29 -29.46
CA ASP A 402 -14.94 -10.88 -29.75
C ASP A 402 -14.27 -10.19 -28.56
N TYR A 403 -14.72 -10.55 -27.34
CA TYR A 403 -14.23 -9.96 -26.09
C TYR A 403 -14.13 -11.01 -24.98
N VAL A 404 -13.24 -10.75 -24.02
CA VAL A 404 -13.19 -11.47 -22.74
C VAL A 404 -13.77 -10.57 -21.65
N LEU A 405 -14.74 -11.09 -20.91
CA LEU A 405 -15.32 -10.46 -19.73
C LEU A 405 -14.79 -11.18 -18.49
N ALA A 406 -14.01 -10.48 -17.66
CA ALA A 406 -13.33 -11.01 -16.49
C ALA A 406 -13.65 -10.26 -15.20
#